data_AF-A0A955PM36-F1
#
_entry.id   AF-A0A955PM36-F1
#
_cell.length_a   1.000
_cell.length_b   1.000
_cell.length_c   1.000
_cell.angle_alpha   90.00
_cell.angle_beta   90.00
_cell.angle_gamma   90.00
#
_symmetry.space_group_name_H-M   'P 1'
#
loop_
_entity.id
_entity.type
_entity.pdbx_description
1 polymer ?
#
loop_
_entity_poly.entity_id
_entity_poly.type
_entity_poly.pdbx_seq_one_letter_code
_entity_poly.pdbx_strand_id
1 'polypeptide(L)'
;YESDMEWLHYGQTVEFETEAYPGETFTGTLSFISPVLDERSRTVTLRVNVSNEDLRLKPGMFASAAIRAIPSSGGKVIAPEMMGKWICPMHPEVVEDFFGYCPVCEMPLETAKSLGYVAHVSPQDLPLVIPETAPLITGERAIVYVERKDDEGVHYEGRSVVLGPNADGYYIVEAGLEEGERIVTAGNFKIDSALQIQDKPSMMNPKYSHQPSSTQSEDGKRQEYNPVAIPQEFSARVQPVLTAYLNLQESLAGDSFEESKKAATNLVNSLGELSKLHLSGDSHDRWMQDIESLQEASSSLSNTEDIEKMREAFYPMSKEVETFVRHFGHDFDFPLRRAFCPMALDNGATWLQKEETIANPYYGASMLRCGEIQETYPSTTEARGEAKSITLPEGLEQKMGDVLESYLNLQEALASDSFEKAKKAADELAKFADALPEGPSDWEAKKKWNDDLIELKKSSGKVSEAEEIEKMREVFYPLSESLDALVRHFGNIGSVPIRLAFCPMALDGGAYWLQSGETIANPYYGASMLRCGEIKATYESLVADKE
;
A
#
# COMPACT_ATOMS: atom_id res chain seq x y z
N TYR A 1 -1.35 -18.66 -24.71
CA TYR A 1 -0.75 -19.69 -23.84
C TYR A 1 -0.91 -19.26 -22.39
N GLU A 2 -0.51 -20.09 -21.41
CA GLU A 2 -0.51 -19.72 -19.97
C GLU A 2 0.15 -18.36 -19.72
N SER A 3 1.30 -18.11 -20.36
CA SER A 3 2.05 -16.84 -20.31
C SER A 3 1.28 -15.61 -20.79
N ASP A 4 0.26 -15.81 -21.63
CA ASP A 4 -0.47 -14.70 -22.25
C ASP A 4 -1.78 -14.43 -21.51
N MET A 5 -2.11 -15.22 -20.49
CA MET A 5 -3.36 -15.09 -19.74
C MET A 5 -3.50 -13.74 -19.05
N GLU A 6 -2.37 -13.15 -18.62
CA GLU A 6 -2.31 -11.84 -17.98
C GLU A 6 -2.87 -10.73 -18.87
N TRP A 7 -2.83 -10.92 -20.20
CA TRP A 7 -3.32 -9.97 -21.19
C TRP A 7 -4.81 -10.13 -21.53
N LEU A 8 -5.47 -11.18 -21.05
CA LEU A 8 -6.82 -11.59 -21.49
C LEU A 8 -7.90 -11.21 -20.48
N HIS A 9 -8.94 -10.51 -20.91
CA HIS A 9 -10.03 -10.00 -20.05
C HIS A 9 -11.40 -10.15 -20.75
N TYR A 10 -12.45 -10.41 -19.97
CA TYR A 10 -13.81 -10.61 -20.49
C TYR A 10 -14.39 -9.37 -21.16
N GLY A 11 -14.75 -9.44 -22.43
CA GLY A 11 -15.27 -8.29 -23.19
C GLY A 11 -14.27 -7.69 -24.17
N GLN A 12 -13.02 -8.17 -24.19
CA GLN A 12 -12.05 -7.75 -25.21
C GLN A 12 -12.54 -8.06 -26.63
N THR A 13 -12.23 -7.14 -27.55
CA THR A 13 -12.46 -7.34 -28.98
C THR A 13 -11.42 -8.32 -29.54
N VAL A 14 -11.92 -9.33 -30.25
CA VAL A 14 -11.11 -10.36 -30.92
C VAL A 14 -11.28 -10.21 -32.42
N GLU A 15 -10.19 -9.92 -33.12
CA GLU A 15 -10.13 -9.94 -34.58
C GLU A 15 -9.75 -11.34 -35.02
N PHE A 16 -10.46 -11.95 -35.95
CA PHE A 16 -10.10 -13.27 -36.46
C PHE A 16 -10.36 -13.42 -37.95
N GLU A 17 -9.57 -14.26 -38.58
CA GLU A 17 -9.71 -14.65 -39.98
C GLU A 17 -9.97 -16.15 -40.07
N THR A 18 -10.66 -16.57 -41.13
CA THR A 18 -10.92 -17.99 -41.38
C THR A 18 -10.28 -18.40 -42.70
N GLU A 19 -9.80 -19.65 -42.78
CA GLU A 19 -9.23 -20.15 -44.04
C GLU A 19 -10.24 -20.18 -45.19
N ALA A 20 -11.53 -20.22 -44.87
CA ALA A 20 -12.63 -20.21 -45.84
C ALA A 20 -12.83 -18.83 -46.51
N TYR A 21 -12.39 -17.75 -45.85
CA TYR A 21 -12.47 -16.38 -46.35
C TYR A 21 -11.14 -15.63 -46.11
N PRO A 22 -10.08 -15.94 -46.89
CA PRO A 22 -8.77 -15.33 -46.70
C PRO A 22 -8.78 -13.81 -46.91
N GLY A 23 -8.17 -13.05 -45.98
CA GLY A 23 -8.06 -11.59 -46.04
C GLY A 23 -9.32 -10.84 -45.60
N GLU A 24 -10.35 -11.54 -45.13
CA GLU A 24 -11.52 -10.94 -44.49
C GLU A 24 -11.44 -11.11 -42.98
N THR A 25 -11.43 -9.99 -42.27
CA THR A 25 -11.36 -9.95 -40.81
C THR A 25 -12.78 -9.90 -40.22
N PHE A 26 -13.07 -10.85 -39.34
CA PHE A 26 -14.27 -10.89 -38.53
C PHE A 26 -13.95 -10.38 -37.12
N THR A 27 -14.93 -9.76 -36.48
CA THR A 27 -14.79 -9.24 -35.12
C THR A 27 -15.75 -9.97 -34.19
N GLY A 28 -15.26 -10.41 -33.04
CA GLY A 28 -16.06 -10.97 -31.97
C GLY A 28 -15.65 -10.43 -30.60
N THR A 29 -16.36 -10.86 -29.57
CA THR A 29 -16.13 -10.45 -28.18
C THR A 29 -15.75 -11.66 -27.35
N LEU A 30 -14.67 -11.55 -26.57
CA LEU A 30 -14.24 -12.62 -25.65
C LEU A 30 -15.28 -12.79 -24.54
N SER A 31 -16.03 -13.89 -24.59
CA SER A 31 -17.17 -14.15 -23.69
C SER A 31 -16.85 -15.14 -22.58
N PHE A 32 -15.82 -15.98 -22.75
CA PHE A 32 -15.43 -16.95 -21.73
C PHE A 32 -13.93 -17.26 -21.80
N ILE A 33 -13.31 -17.32 -20.62
CA ILE A 33 -11.95 -17.81 -20.42
C ILE A 33 -12.05 -19.04 -19.53
N SER A 34 -11.62 -20.21 -20.02
CA SER A 34 -11.68 -21.45 -19.24
C SER A 34 -10.85 -21.33 -17.96
N PRO A 35 -11.41 -21.65 -16.77
CA PRO A 35 -10.63 -21.66 -15.52
C PRO A 35 -9.67 -22.86 -15.44
N VAL A 36 -9.79 -23.82 -16.37
CA VAL A 36 -8.97 -25.03 -16.44
C VAL A 36 -7.95 -24.88 -17.57
N LEU A 37 -6.66 -25.01 -17.21
CA LEU A 37 -5.52 -25.12 -18.11
C LEU A 37 -5.41 -26.55 -18.64
N ASP A 38 -5.24 -26.72 -19.96
CA ASP A 38 -4.86 -28.02 -20.51
C ASP A 38 -3.39 -28.30 -20.18
N GLU A 39 -3.12 -29.26 -19.30
CA GLU A 39 -1.76 -29.56 -18.83
C GLU A 39 -0.82 -30.03 -19.94
N ARG A 40 -1.35 -30.65 -21.01
CA ARG A 40 -0.55 -31.23 -22.09
C ARG A 40 -0.11 -30.15 -23.08
N SER A 41 -0.98 -29.22 -23.43
CA SER A 41 -0.66 -28.12 -24.36
C SER A 41 -0.29 -26.81 -23.66
N ARG A 42 -0.48 -26.69 -22.34
CA ARG A 42 -0.31 -25.46 -21.55
C ARG A 42 -1.11 -24.28 -22.16
N THR A 43 -2.31 -24.59 -22.65
CA THR A 43 -3.23 -23.63 -23.28
C THR A 43 -4.55 -23.56 -22.55
N VAL A 44 -5.15 -22.37 -22.52
CA VAL A 44 -6.50 -22.14 -22.03
C VAL A 44 -7.48 -22.04 -23.19
N THR A 45 -8.68 -22.59 -23.01
CA THR A 45 -9.75 -22.47 -24.01
C THR A 45 -10.47 -21.14 -23.86
N LEU A 46 -10.55 -20.38 -24.95
CA LEU A 46 -11.29 -19.12 -25.04
C LEU A 46 -12.57 -19.34 -25.86
N ARG A 47 -13.67 -18.70 -25.46
CA ARG A 47 -14.89 -18.60 -26.28
C ARG A 47 -15.09 -17.16 -26.72
N VAL A 48 -15.30 -16.99 -28.01
CA VAL A 48 -15.57 -15.70 -28.64
C VAL A 48 -16.99 -15.73 -29.18
N ASN A 49 -17.79 -14.75 -28.78
CA ASN A 49 -19.12 -14.55 -29.33
C ASN A 49 -19.01 -13.68 -30.59
N VAL A 50 -19.60 -14.12 -31.70
CA VAL A 50 -19.58 -13.41 -32.98
C VAL A 50 -20.98 -13.41 -33.60
N SER A 51 -21.37 -12.28 -34.20
CA SER A 51 -22.60 -12.21 -34.98
C SER A 51 -22.43 -12.95 -36.31
N ASN A 52 -23.37 -13.82 -36.64
CA ASN A 52 -23.34 -14.68 -37.84
C ASN A 52 -24.72 -14.72 -38.51
N GLU A 53 -25.35 -13.55 -38.66
CA GLU A 53 -26.70 -13.42 -39.23
C GLU A 53 -26.78 -13.88 -40.69
N ASP A 54 -25.68 -13.76 -41.43
CA ASP A 54 -25.55 -14.16 -42.83
C ASP A 54 -25.12 -15.64 -43.01
N LEU A 55 -24.95 -16.39 -41.92
CA LEU A 55 -24.63 -17.82 -41.87
C LEU A 55 -23.34 -18.20 -42.63
N ARG A 56 -22.41 -17.26 -42.75
CA ARG A 56 -21.14 -17.47 -43.47
C ARG A 56 -20.15 -18.30 -42.67
N LEU A 57 -20.15 -18.16 -41.35
CA LEU A 57 -19.32 -18.93 -40.44
C LEU A 57 -19.99 -20.27 -40.13
N LYS A 58 -19.37 -21.38 -40.52
CA LYS A 58 -19.90 -22.73 -40.33
C LYS A 58 -19.15 -23.46 -39.22
N PRO A 59 -19.84 -24.31 -38.43
CA PRO A 59 -19.17 -25.16 -37.44
C PRO A 59 -18.07 -26.03 -38.06
N GLY A 60 -16.94 -26.15 -37.35
CA GLY A 60 -15.79 -26.94 -37.79
C GLY A 60 -14.78 -26.20 -38.67
N MET A 61 -14.98 -24.91 -38.97
CA MET A 61 -13.97 -24.07 -39.61
C MET A 61 -12.83 -23.76 -38.65
N PHE A 62 -11.61 -23.71 -39.19
CA PHE A 62 -10.45 -23.19 -38.48
C PHE A 62 -10.39 -21.67 -38.61
N ALA A 63 -10.04 -21.00 -37.51
CA ALA A 63 -9.86 -19.56 -37.44
C ALA A 63 -8.54 -19.22 -36.78
N SER A 64 -7.89 -18.15 -37.25
CA SER A 64 -6.74 -17.53 -36.60
C SER A 64 -7.19 -16.23 -35.98
N ALA A 65 -7.01 -16.08 -34.68
CA ALA A 65 -7.47 -14.91 -33.93
C ALA A 65 -6.29 -14.10 -33.38
N ALA A 66 -6.45 -12.78 -33.36
CA ALA A 66 -5.57 -11.81 -32.75
C ALA A 66 -6.36 -11.00 -31.72
N ILE A 67 -5.79 -10.86 -30.53
CA ILE A 67 -6.32 -10.04 -29.44
C ILE A 67 -5.29 -8.98 -29.16
N ARG A 68 -5.71 -7.71 -29.14
CA ARG A 68 -4.81 -6.58 -28.82
C ARG A 68 -5.13 -6.09 -27.42
N ALA A 69 -4.14 -6.10 -26.55
CA ALA A 69 -4.20 -5.50 -25.23
C ALA A 69 -3.36 -4.22 -25.21
N ILE A 70 -3.90 -3.16 -24.61
CA ILE A 70 -3.12 -1.96 -24.28
C ILE A 70 -2.83 -2.03 -22.77
N PRO A 71 -1.58 -2.30 -22.37
CA PRO A 71 -1.24 -2.44 -20.96
C PRO A 71 -1.11 -1.09 -20.27
N SER A 72 -1.58 -1.01 -19.02
CA SER A 72 -1.20 0.04 -18.07
C SER A 72 0.03 -0.38 -17.25
N SER A 73 0.61 0.54 -16.48
CA SER A 73 1.78 0.32 -15.61
C SER A 73 1.67 -0.86 -14.60
N GLY A 74 0.50 -1.47 -14.43
CA GLY A 74 0.28 -2.66 -13.59
C GLY A 74 -0.35 -3.85 -14.31
N GLY A 75 -0.16 -4.00 -15.63
CA GLY A 75 -0.66 -5.16 -16.39
C GLY A 75 -2.17 -5.18 -16.67
N LYS A 76 -2.93 -4.20 -16.16
CA LYS A 76 -4.38 -4.09 -16.40
C LYS A 76 -4.66 -3.56 -17.82
N VAL A 77 -5.67 -4.13 -18.47
CA VAL A 77 -6.08 -3.78 -19.84
C VAL A 77 -6.88 -2.47 -19.85
N ILE A 78 -6.45 -1.54 -20.70
CA ILE A 78 -7.12 -0.25 -20.90
C ILE A 78 -8.24 -0.42 -21.94
N ALA A 79 -9.51 -0.23 -21.52
CA ALA A 79 -10.68 -0.20 -22.41
C ALA A 79 -11.53 1.05 -22.12
N PRO A 80 -11.25 2.20 -22.78
CA PRO A 80 -11.92 3.48 -22.52
C PRO A 80 -13.44 3.44 -22.70
N GLU A 81 -13.92 2.61 -23.64
CA GLU A 81 -15.35 2.40 -23.93
C GLU A 81 -16.13 1.75 -22.78
N MET A 82 -15.46 1.08 -21.84
CA MET A 82 -16.08 0.41 -20.70
C MET A 82 -16.24 1.31 -19.47
N MET A 83 -15.89 2.60 -19.59
CA MET A 83 -15.96 3.57 -18.50
C MET A 83 -17.39 3.78 -17.98
N GLY A 84 -17.57 3.63 -16.66
CA GLY A 84 -18.86 3.82 -16.00
C GLY A 84 -19.92 2.77 -16.36
N LYS A 85 -19.55 1.75 -17.15
CA LYS A 85 -20.44 0.69 -17.57
C LYS A 85 -20.50 -0.44 -16.53
N TRP A 86 -21.62 -1.14 -16.56
CA TRP A 86 -21.93 -2.32 -15.76
C TRP A 86 -21.98 -3.54 -16.65
N ILE A 87 -21.23 -4.59 -16.31
CA ILE A 87 -21.07 -5.81 -17.11
C ILE A 87 -21.54 -7.01 -16.30
N CYS A 88 -22.20 -7.97 -16.95
CA CYS A 88 -22.48 -9.25 -16.31
C CYS A 88 -21.24 -10.16 -16.33
N PRO A 89 -20.76 -10.69 -15.19
CA PRO A 89 -19.61 -11.61 -15.14
C PRO A 89 -19.80 -12.89 -15.96
N MET A 90 -21.06 -13.29 -16.18
CA MET A 90 -21.43 -14.51 -16.90
C MET A 90 -21.85 -14.27 -18.36
N HIS A 91 -22.20 -13.02 -18.72
CA HIS A 91 -22.64 -12.63 -20.06
C HIS A 91 -21.97 -11.31 -20.45
N PRO A 92 -20.69 -11.32 -20.87
CA PRO A 92 -19.93 -10.10 -21.15
C PRO A 92 -20.52 -9.23 -22.28
N GLU A 93 -21.39 -9.79 -23.12
CA GLU A 93 -22.19 -9.02 -24.09
C GLU A 93 -23.25 -8.09 -23.46
N VAL A 94 -23.62 -8.31 -22.19
CA VAL A 94 -24.56 -7.48 -21.45
C VAL A 94 -23.79 -6.36 -20.77
N VAL A 95 -23.81 -5.19 -21.40
CA VAL A 95 -23.17 -3.96 -20.91
C VAL A 95 -24.22 -2.86 -20.79
N GLU A 96 -24.37 -2.29 -19.60
CA GLU A 96 -25.37 -1.27 -19.29
C GLU A 96 -24.74 -0.01 -18.70
N ASP A 97 -25.45 1.12 -18.79
CA ASP A 97 -24.99 2.42 -18.28
C ASP A 97 -25.22 2.60 -16.77
N PHE A 98 -25.99 1.71 -16.15
CA PHE A 98 -26.43 1.81 -14.76
C PHE A 98 -26.51 0.42 -14.12
N PHE A 99 -26.53 0.40 -12.78
CA PHE A 99 -26.70 -0.84 -12.02
C PHE A 99 -28.04 -1.51 -12.39
N GLY A 100 -27.97 -2.81 -12.67
CA GLY A 100 -29.13 -3.61 -13.04
C GLY A 100 -28.86 -5.10 -12.85
N TYR A 101 -29.77 -5.90 -13.38
CA TYR A 101 -29.65 -7.35 -13.40
C TYR A 101 -29.51 -7.81 -14.84
N CYS A 102 -28.65 -8.81 -15.07
CA CYS A 102 -28.47 -9.41 -16.37
C CYS A 102 -29.81 -10.04 -16.85
N PRO A 103 -30.30 -9.75 -18.06
CA PRO A 103 -31.54 -10.32 -18.59
C PRO A 103 -31.40 -11.80 -18.97
N VAL A 104 -30.18 -12.35 -18.96
CA VAL A 104 -29.90 -13.74 -19.36
C VAL A 104 -29.75 -14.66 -18.13
N CYS A 105 -28.99 -14.26 -17.11
CA CYS A 105 -28.80 -15.07 -15.89
C CYS A 105 -29.35 -14.48 -14.61
N GLU A 106 -29.97 -13.30 -14.65
CA GLU A 106 -30.59 -12.65 -13.49
C GLU A 106 -29.61 -12.28 -12.35
N MET A 107 -28.30 -12.37 -12.58
CA MET A 107 -27.28 -11.91 -11.64
C MET A 107 -27.13 -10.38 -11.67
N PRO A 108 -26.77 -9.75 -10.54
CA PRO A 108 -26.45 -8.32 -10.53
C PRO A 108 -25.26 -8.04 -11.46
N LEU A 109 -25.33 -6.95 -12.21
CA LEU A 109 -24.20 -6.48 -13.00
C LEU A 109 -23.11 -5.93 -12.06
N GLU A 110 -21.85 -6.06 -12.47
CA GLU A 110 -20.69 -5.53 -11.77
C GLU A 110 -20.07 -4.37 -12.54
N THR A 111 -19.37 -3.47 -11.84
CA THR A 111 -18.72 -2.35 -12.52
C THR A 111 -17.57 -2.84 -13.40
N ALA A 112 -17.38 -2.25 -14.59
CA ALA A 112 -16.20 -2.56 -15.40
C ALA A 112 -14.88 -2.39 -14.62
N LYS A 113 -14.84 -1.42 -13.68
CA LYS A 113 -13.69 -1.20 -12.78
C LYS A 113 -13.37 -2.40 -11.89
N SER A 114 -14.37 -3.08 -11.32
CA SER A 114 -14.14 -4.26 -10.47
C SER A 114 -13.65 -5.47 -11.28
N LEU A 115 -13.92 -5.49 -12.58
CA LEU A 115 -13.46 -6.52 -13.53
C LEU A 115 -12.09 -6.18 -14.18
N GLY A 116 -11.39 -5.17 -13.67
CA GLY A 116 -10.02 -4.83 -14.09
C GLY A 116 -9.90 -3.74 -15.16
N TYR A 117 -11.01 -3.15 -15.63
CA TYR A 117 -10.98 -2.06 -16.61
C TYR A 117 -10.66 -0.71 -15.94
N VAL A 118 -9.56 -0.06 -16.36
CA VAL A 118 -9.11 1.23 -15.81
C VAL A 118 -9.50 2.41 -16.71
N ALA A 119 -9.82 3.55 -16.08
CA ALA A 119 -10.64 4.61 -16.68
C ALA A 119 -9.89 5.78 -17.35
N HIS A 120 -8.58 5.94 -17.20
CA HIS A 120 -7.88 7.04 -17.89
C HIS A 120 -6.39 6.75 -18.06
N VAL A 121 -5.85 7.20 -19.18
CA VAL A 121 -4.41 7.28 -19.44
C VAL A 121 -4.02 8.74 -19.28
N SER A 122 -3.42 9.11 -18.15
CA SER A 122 -2.44 10.19 -18.19
C SER A 122 -1.20 9.66 -18.92
N PRO A 123 -0.42 10.48 -19.66
CA PRO A 123 0.89 10.05 -20.17
C PRO A 123 1.79 9.43 -19.09
N GLN A 124 1.54 9.74 -17.81
CA GLN A 124 2.20 9.18 -16.63
C GLN A 124 1.78 7.73 -16.28
N ASP A 125 0.71 7.19 -16.88
CA ASP A 125 0.19 5.84 -16.59
C ASP A 125 0.64 4.78 -17.61
N LEU A 126 1.39 5.18 -18.64
CA LEU A 126 1.96 4.26 -19.63
C LEU A 126 3.16 3.52 -19.02
N PRO A 127 3.28 2.20 -19.22
CA PRO A 127 4.42 1.44 -18.73
C PRO A 127 5.71 1.88 -19.43
N LEU A 128 6.80 1.98 -18.66
CA LEU A 128 8.14 2.12 -19.23
C LEU A 128 8.48 0.82 -19.98
N VAL A 129 8.96 0.92 -21.21
CA VAL A 129 9.31 -0.25 -22.02
C VAL A 129 10.73 -0.15 -22.57
N ILE A 130 11.40 -1.29 -22.69
CA ILE A 130 12.72 -1.40 -23.31
C ILE A 130 12.72 -2.48 -24.39
N PRO A 131 13.54 -2.35 -25.45
CA PRO A 131 13.66 -3.41 -26.45
C PRO A 131 14.16 -4.72 -25.83
N GLU A 132 13.67 -5.86 -26.32
CA GLU A 132 14.07 -7.20 -25.84
C GLU A 132 15.57 -7.50 -25.96
N THR A 133 16.27 -6.75 -26.81
CA THR A 133 17.71 -6.88 -27.06
C THR A 133 18.58 -6.16 -26.02
N ALA A 134 18.02 -5.24 -25.24
CA ALA A 134 18.75 -4.46 -24.26
C ALA A 134 19.16 -5.25 -23.00
N PRO A 135 18.25 -5.99 -22.33
CA PRO A 135 18.62 -6.72 -21.12
C PRO A 135 19.47 -7.97 -21.44
N LEU A 136 20.49 -8.19 -20.63
CA LEU A 136 21.15 -9.48 -20.50
C LEU A 136 20.47 -10.24 -19.35
N ILE A 137 19.81 -11.34 -19.68
CA ILE A 137 19.04 -12.15 -18.72
C ILE A 137 19.92 -13.31 -18.24
N THR A 138 20.13 -13.42 -16.93
CA THR A 138 20.86 -14.52 -16.29
C THR A 138 20.05 -15.10 -15.13
N GLY A 139 19.50 -16.29 -15.33
CA GLY A 139 18.60 -16.89 -14.34
C GLY A 139 17.38 -15.99 -14.11
N GLU A 140 17.21 -15.52 -12.88
CA GLU A 140 16.09 -14.65 -12.47
C GLU A 140 16.37 -13.15 -12.59
N ARG A 141 17.59 -12.76 -13.00
CA ARG A 141 18.00 -11.35 -13.05
C ARG A 141 18.13 -10.86 -14.49
N ALA A 142 17.74 -9.61 -14.71
CA ALA A 142 17.99 -8.91 -15.96
C ALA A 142 18.90 -7.70 -15.69
N ILE A 143 19.96 -7.55 -16.47
CA ILE A 143 20.90 -6.42 -16.36
C ILE A 143 20.87 -5.62 -17.67
N VAL A 144 20.68 -4.31 -17.55
CA VAL A 144 20.71 -3.35 -18.64
C VAL A 144 21.89 -2.39 -18.42
N TYR A 145 22.59 -2.04 -19.49
CA TYR A 145 23.69 -1.08 -19.43
C TYR A 145 23.20 0.33 -19.75
N VAL A 146 23.29 1.23 -18.77
CA VAL A 146 22.86 2.63 -18.89
C VAL A 146 24.06 3.51 -19.23
N GLU A 147 23.89 4.43 -20.17
CA GLU A 147 24.89 5.43 -20.53
C GLU A 147 24.91 6.56 -19.49
N ARG A 148 26.09 6.81 -18.94
CA ARG A 148 26.38 7.94 -18.05
C ARG A 148 27.40 8.86 -18.69
N LYS A 149 27.19 10.16 -18.51
CA LYS A 149 28.06 11.22 -18.98
C LYS A 149 28.57 12.00 -17.79
N ASP A 150 29.88 11.97 -17.60
CA ASP A 150 30.59 12.75 -16.59
C ASP A 150 31.66 13.62 -17.26
N ASP A 151 32.42 14.34 -16.43
CA ASP A 151 33.53 15.19 -16.88
C ASP A 151 34.68 14.38 -17.53
N GLU A 152 34.70 13.05 -17.36
CA GLU A 152 35.72 12.14 -17.89
C GLU A 152 35.30 11.46 -19.22
N GLY A 153 34.02 11.52 -19.59
CA GLY A 153 33.51 11.06 -20.89
C GLY A 153 32.19 10.29 -20.80
N VAL A 154 32.00 9.36 -21.74
CA VAL A 154 30.85 8.44 -21.74
C VAL A 154 31.29 7.13 -21.12
N HIS A 155 30.61 6.71 -20.06
CA HIS A 155 30.80 5.41 -19.44
C HIS A 155 29.46 4.66 -19.35
N TYR A 156 29.55 3.34 -19.18
CA TYR A 156 28.39 2.46 -19.09
C TYR A 156 28.33 1.83 -17.71
N GLU A 157 27.16 1.91 -17.10
CA GLU A 157 26.88 1.37 -15.79
C GLU A 157 25.89 0.20 -15.92
N GLY A 158 26.27 -0.98 -15.42
CA GLY A 158 25.37 -2.13 -15.40
C GLY A 158 24.35 -1.98 -14.28
N ARG A 159 23.07 -1.91 -14.64
CA ARG A 159 21.97 -1.79 -13.70
C ARG A 159 21.05 -2.99 -13.80
N SER A 160 20.68 -3.54 -12.66
CA SER A 160 19.70 -4.61 -12.63
C SER A 160 18.30 -4.02 -12.72
N VAL A 161 17.45 -4.66 -13.53
CA VAL A 161 16.08 -4.23 -13.81
C VAL A 161 15.11 -5.36 -13.51
N VAL A 162 13.88 -5.02 -13.13
CA VAL A 162 12.77 -5.96 -13.02
C VAL A 162 11.96 -5.82 -14.31
N LEU A 163 11.91 -6.92 -15.06
CA LEU A 163 11.16 -6.98 -16.31
C LEU A 163 9.80 -7.60 -16.03
N GLY A 164 8.75 -6.90 -16.46
CA GLY A 164 7.42 -7.46 -16.59
C GLY A 164 7.28 -8.31 -17.86
N PRO A 165 6.05 -8.68 -18.22
CA PRO A 165 5.79 -9.55 -19.36
C PRO A 165 6.26 -8.91 -20.69
N ASN A 166 6.68 -9.76 -21.62
CA ASN A 166 7.10 -9.34 -22.96
C ASN A 166 5.87 -8.95 -23.79
N ALA A 167 5.93 -7.79 -24.42
CA ALA A 167 4.91 -7.24 -25.29
C ALA A 167 5.54 -6.87 -26.64
N ASP A 168 5.44 -7.79 -27.62
CA ASP A 168 5.81 -7.57 -29.03
C ASP A 168 7.24 -7.04 -29.24
N GLY A 169 8.23 -7.75 -28.69
CA GLY A 169 9.65 -7.40 -28.84
C GLY A 169 10.14 -6.31 -27.88
N TYR A 170 9.30 -5.92 -26.93
CA TYR A 170 9.66 -5.07 -25.80
C TYR A 170 9.37 -5.78 -24.48
N TYR A 171 10.16 -5.47 -23.46
CA TYR A 171 9.81 -5.80 -22.08
C TYR A 171 9.24 -4.56 -21.40
N ILE A 172 8.17 -4.77 -20.62
CA ILE A 172 7.76 -3.77 -19.62
C ILE A 172 8.85 -3.74 -18.54
N VAL A 173 9.25 -2.53 -18.13
CA VAL A 173 10.16 -2.33 -17.01
C VAL A 173 9.33 -1.97 -15.80
N GLU A 174 9.28 -2.87 -14.82
CA GLU A 174 8.57 -2.65 -13.56
C GLU A 174 9.43 -1.86 -12.58
N ALA A 175 10.75 -2.05 -12.62
CA ALA A 175 11.69 -1.30 -11.79
C ALA A 175 13.11 -1.28 -12.39
N GLY A 176 13.89 -0.27 -11.99
CA GLY A 176 15.33 -0.19 -12.25
C GLY A 176 15.72 0.64 -13.47
N LEU A 177 14.79 1.29 -14.17
CA LEU A 177 15.11 2.32 -15.17
C LEU A 177 14.13 3.46 -15.06
N GLU A 178 14.55 4.64 -15.51
CA GLU A 178 13.71 5.82 -15.62
C GLU A 178 13.51 6.23 -17.08
N GLU A 179 12.40 6.92 -17.35
CA GLU A 179 12.15 7.50 -18.67
C GLU A 179 13.23 8.53 -19.02
N GLY A 180 13.76 8.46 -20.24
CA GLY A 180 14.81 9.35 -20.72
C GLY A 180 16.22 8.83 -20.53
N GLU A 181 16.42 7.73 -19.78
CA GLU A 181 17.72 7.07 -19.70
C GLU A 181 18.09 6.41 -21.03
N ARG A 182 19.35 6.59 -21.45
CA ARG A 182 19.89 5.93 -22.64
C ARG A 182 20.47 4.58 -22.25
N ILE A 183 19.94 3.52 -22.85
CA ILE A 183 20.39 2.15 -22.61
C ILE A 183 21.06 1.54 -23.85
N VAL A 184 21.94 0.57 -23.62
CA VAL A 184 22.60 -0.17 -24.69
C VAL A 184 21.67 -1.26 -25.22
N THR A 185 21.29 -1.15 -26.49
CA THR A 185 20.46 -2.15 -27.20
C THR A 185 21.28 -3.11 -28.05
N ALA A 186 22.55 -2.81 -28.31
CA ALA A 186 23.46 -3.65 -29.10
C ALA A 186 24.87 -3.64 -28.53
N GLY A 187 25.49 -4.81 -28.41
CA GLY A 187 26.87 -4.95 -27.90
C GLY A 187 26.99 -4.97 -26.38
N ASN A 188 25.88 -5.05 -25.65
CA ASN A 188 25.78 -5.25 -24.20
C ASN A 188 26.73 -6.33 -23.65
N PHE A 189 26.83 -7.50 -24.29
CA PHE A 189 27.75 -8.57 -23.86
C PHE A 189 29.24 -8.18 -23.91
N LYS A 190 29.63 -7.35 -24.89
CA LYS A 190 31.03 -6.88 -25.01
C LYS A 190 31.37 -5.87 -23.93
N ILE A 191 30.42 -5.01 -23.59
CA ILE A 191 30.55 -4.04 -22.50
C ILE A 191 30.67 -4.78 -21.17
N ASP A 192 29.80 -5.77 -20.93
CA ASP A 192 29.87 -6.63 -19.75
C ASP A 192 31.24 -7.32 -19.61
N SER A 193 31.70 -7.95 -20.69
CA SER A 193 33.02 -8.62 -20.71
C SER A 193 34.17 -7.64 -20.41
N ALA A 194 34.12 -6.41 -20.92
CA ALA A 194 35.14 -5.40 -20.69
C ALA A 194 35.15 -4.90 -19.23
N LEU A 195 33.98 -4.76 -18.62
CA LEU A 195 33.83 -4.36 -17.21
C LEU A 195 34.30 -5.47 -16.27
N GLN A 196 34.00 -6.75 -16.58
CA GLN A 196 34.53 -7.91 -15.86
C GLN A 196 36.07 -7.91 -15.82
N ILE A 197 36.72 -7.66 -16.97
CA ILE A 197 38.18 -7.60 -17.07
C ILE A 197 38.77 -6.43 -16.25
N GLN A 198 38.03 -5.34 -16.10
CA GLN A 198 38.43 -4.17 -15.33
C GLN A 198 38.10 -4.27 -13.84
N ASP A 199 37.59 -5.42 -13.36
CA ASP A 199 37.10 -5.62 -11.99
C ASP A 199 36.00 -4.61 -11.59
N LYS A 200 35.27 -4.13 -12.61
CA LYS A 200 34.15 -3.19 -12.47
C LYS A 200 32.82 -3.94 -12.36
N PRO A 201 31.76 -3.26 -11.86
CA PRO A 201 30.41 -3.82 -11.82
C PRO A 201 30.02 -4.50 -13.14
N SER A 202 29.65 -5.77 -13.07
CA SER A 202 29.29 -6.59 -14.25
C SER A 202 28.42 -7.77 -13.82
N MET A 203 27.89 -8.54 -14.77
CA MET A 203 27.01 -9.67 -14.48
C MET A 203 27.63 -10.73 -13.55
N MET A 204 28.95 -10.89 -13.55
CA MET A 204 29.66 -11.93 -12.76
C MET A 204 30.37 -11.39 -11.51
N ASN A 205 30.46 -10.07 -11.33
CA ASN A 205 31.12 -9.44 -10.18
C ASN A 205 30.22 -8.36 -9.55
N PRO A 206 29.34 -8.75 -8.60
CA PRO A 206 28.29 -7.89 -8.07
C PRO A 206 28.76 -6.93 -6.98
N LYS A 207 30.06 -6.92 -6.61
CA LYS A 207 30.57 -6.10 -5.50
C LYS A 207 30.32 -4.60 -5.64
N TYR A 208 29.97 -4.14 -6.83
CA TYR A 208 29.65 -2.73 -7.11
C TYR A 208 28.49 -2.54 -8.10
N SER A 209 27.79 -3.60 -8.53
CA SER A 209 26.55 -3.41 -9.28
C SER A 209 25.51 -2.91 -8.31
N HIS A 210 24.88 -1.78 -8.59
CA HIS A 210 23.56 -1.50 -8.03
C HIS A 210 22.68 -2.69 -8.41
N GLN A 211 22.60 -3.69 -7.53
CA GLN A 211 21.43 -4.54 -7.45
C GLN A 211 20.24 -3.58 -7.38
N PRO A 212 19.07 -3.95 -7.90
CA PRO A 212 17.89 -3.26 -7.46
C PRO A 212 17.88 -3.62 -5.97
N SER A 213 18.22 -2.66 -5.13
CA SER A 213 17.48 -2.52 -3.90
C SER A 213 16.05 -2.79 -4.31
N SER A 214 15.41 -3.81 -3.73
CA SER A 214 13.97 -3.78 -3.59
C SER A 214 13.60 -2.33 -3.25
N THR A 215 13.07 -1.62 -4.24
CA THR A 215 12.62 -0.23 -4.18
C THR A 215 13.61 0.77 -3.53
N GLN A 216 14.56 1.28 -4.32
CA GLN A 216 14.88 2.72 -4.24
C GLN A 216 14.24 3.38 -5.44
N SER A 217 13.06 3.95 -5.20
CA SER A 217 12.45 4.99 -5.99
C SER A 217 13.34 6.23 -5.99
N GLU A 218 13.73 6.70 -7.17
CA GLU A 218 13.85 8.12 -7.48
C GLU A 218 12.50 8.45 -8.17
N ASP A 219 11.51 9.19 -7.67
CA ASP A 219 11.38 10.20 -6.62
C ASP A 219 11.92 9.81 -5.24
N GLY A 220 12.79 10.67 -4.73
CA GLY A 220 13.34 10.64 -3.38
C GLY A 220 12.29 10.83 -2.29
N LYS A 221 11.39 9.86 -2.14
CA LYS A 221 10.72 9.53 -0.91
C LYS A 221 11.02 8.08 -0.60
N ARG A 222 12.10 7.85 0.17
CA ARG A 222 12.07 6.78 1.17
C ARG A 222 10.71 6.91 1.84
N GLN A 223 9.87 5.86 1.84
CA GLN A 223 8.69 5.88 2.69
C GLN A 223 9.21 6.11 4.11
N GLU A 224 9.11 7.36 4.59
CA GLU A 224 9.48 7.70 5.96
C GLU A 224 8.68 6.76 6.87
N TYR A 225 9.36 6.17 7.84
CA TYR A 225 8.68 5.51 8.96
C TYR A 225 7.76 6.53 9.62
N ASN A 226 6.49 6.49 9.25
CA ASN A 226 5.46 7.42 9.68
C ASN A 226 4.20 6.60 9.99
N PRO A 227 4.25 5.79 11.07
CA PRO A 227 3.17 4.87 11.39
C PRO A 227 1.88 5.65 11.64
N VAL A 228 0.78 5.20 11.02
CA VAL A 228 -0.55 5.74 11.27
C VAL A 228 -0.91 5.47 12.73
N ALA A 229 -1.51 6.44 13.41
CA ALA A 229 -1.96 6.26 14.77
C ALA A 229 -3.05 5.18 14.82
N ILE A 230 -2.75 4.04 15.45
CA ILE A 230 -3.73 2.97 15.64
C ILE A 230 -4.40 3.08 17.02
N PRO A 231 -5.70 2.73 17.14
CA PRO A 231 -6.36 2.59 18.43
C PRO A 231 -5.59 1.66 19.39
N GLN A 232 -5.53 1.99 20.67
CA GLN A 232 -4.80 1.19 21.66
C GLN A 232 -5.29 -0.26 21.76
N GLU A 233 -6.57 -0.52 21.50
CA GLU A 233 -7.10 -1.89 21.42
C GLU A 233 -6.48 -2.69 20.28
N PHE A 234 -6.22 -2.03 19.15
CA PHE A 234 -5.52 -2.62 18.02
C PHE A 234 -4.06 -2.87 18.40
N SER A 235 -3.36 -1.86 18.94
CA SER A 235 -1.96 -2.03 19.36
C SER A 235 -1.76 -3.15 20.41
N ALA A 236 -2.65 -3.24 21.40
CA ALA A 236 -2.62 -4.30 22.41
C ALA A 236 -2.83 -5.71 21.83
N ARG A 237 -3.55 -5.83 20.71
CA ARG A 237 -3.78 -7.10 20.00
C ARG A 237 -2.72 -7.41 18.94
N VAL A 238 -2.03 -6.39 18.45
CA VAL A 238 -0.86 -6.49 17.56
C VAL A 238 0.36 -7.02 18.32
N GLN A 239 0.54 -6.60 19.58
CA GLN A 239 1.71 -6.99 20.36
C GLN A 239 1.88 -8.52 20.49
N PRO A 240 0.84 -9.34 20.75
CA PRO A 240 0.92 -10.79 20.67
C PRO A 240 1.37 -11.34 19.32
N VAL A 241 0.91 -10.75 18.20
CA VAL A 241 1.30 -11.16 16.84
C VAL A 241 2.79 -10.92 16.62
N LEU A 242 3.27 -9.70 16.90
CA LEU A 242 4.68 -9.36 16.74
C LEU A 242 5.57 -10.15 17.72
N THR A 243 5.08 -10.45 18.92
CA THR A 243 5.79 -11.30 19.89
C THR A 243 5.92 -12.73 19.36
N ALA A 244 4.85 -13.29 18.80
CA ALA A 244 4.88 -14.62 18.18
C ALA A 244 5.85 -14.65 16.99
N TYR A 245 5.89 -13.57 16.20
CA TYR A 245 6.82 -13.42 15.08
C TYR A 245 8.28 -13.39 15.53
N LEU A 246 8.62 -12.59 16.55
CA LEU A 246 9.99 -12.51 17.07
C LEU A 246 10.42 -13.86 17.68
N ASN A 247 9.53 -14.54 18.40
CA ASN A 247 9.81 -15.88 18.91
C ASN A 247 10.07 -16.89 17.78
N LEU A 248 9.32 -16.78 16.67
CA LEU A 248 9.54 -17.60 15.47
C LEU A 248 10.91 -17.30 14.85
N GLN A 249 11.25 -16.03 14.70
CA GLN A 249 12.55 -15.59 14.19
C GLN A 249 13.71 -16.13 15.05
N GLU A 250 13.63 -15.98 16.37
CA GLU A 250 14.68 -16.45 17.30
C GLU A 250 14.80 -17.97 17.30
N SER A 251 13.69 -18.70 17.28
CA SER A 251 13.70 -20.17 17.27
C SER A 251 14.22 -20.75 15.95
N LEU A 252 13.91 -20.12 14.81
CA LEU A 252 14.50 -20.47 13.51
C LEU A 252 16.00 -20.18 13.46
N ALA A 253 16.43 -19.06 14.06
CA ALA A 253 17.85 -18.74 14.21
C ALA A 253 18.58 -19.72 15.15
N GLY A 254 17.85 -20.29 16.12
CA GLY A 254 18.33 -21.31 17.04
C GLY A 254 18.27 -22.75 16.53
N ASP A 255 17.92 -23.00 15.26
CA ASP A 255 17.70 -24.34 14.68
C ASP A 255 16.62 -25.19 15.40
N SER A 256 15.68 -24.54 16.08
CA SER A 256 14.73 -25.22 16.97
C SER A 256 13.35 -25.38 16.32
N PHE A 257 13.13 -26.50 15.63
CA PHE A 257 11.89 -26.73 14.86
C PHE A 257 10.63 -26.77 15.73
N GLU A 258 10.67 -27.43 16.89
CA GLU A 258 9.49 -27.56 17.78
C GLU A 258 9.02 -26.20 18.33
N GLU A 259 9.97 -25.37 18.76
CA GLU A 259 9.73 -24.02 19.24
C GLU A 259 9.25 -23.11 18.10
N SER A 260 9.84 -23.26 16.91
CA SER A 260 9.41 -22.53 15.70
C SER A 260 7.98 -22.92 15.32
N LYS A 261 7.64 -24.21 15.39
CA LYS A 261 6.29 -24.71 15.13
C LYS A 261 5.28 -24.14 16.12
N LYS A 262 5.63 -24.14 17.41
CA LYS A 262 4.80 -23.54 18.47
C LYS A 262 4.60 -22.03 18.25
N ALA A 263 5.66 -21.31 17.88
CA ALA A 263 5.57 -19.88 17.58
C ALA A 263 4.70 -19.60 16.35
N ALA A 264 4.82 -20.39 15.28
CA ALA A 264 3.96 -20.30 14.10
C ALA A 264 2.48 -20.57 14.43
N THR A 265 2.17 -21.59 15.25
CA THR A 265 0.79 -21.84 15.71
C THR A 265 0.26 -20.68 16.55
N ASN A 266 1.08 -20.10 17.44
CA ASN A 266 0.67 -18.92 18.20
C ASN A 266 0.40 -17.73 17.29
N LEU A 267 1.20 -17.56 16.24
CA LEU A 267 1.05 -16.48 15.26
C LEU A 267 -0.28 -16.62 14.48
N VAL A 268 -0.64 -17.82 14.03
CA VAL A 268 -1.96 -18.11 13.43
C VAL A 268 -3.10 -17.75 14.40
N ASN A 269 -3.00 -18.17 15.66
CA ASN A 269 -4.04 -17.91 16.66
C ASN A 269 -4.18 -16.40 16.94
N SER A 270 -3.05 -15.69 17.13
CA SER A 270 -3.06 -14.25 17.40
C SER A 270 -3.56 -13.44 16.20
N LEU A 271 -3.20 -13.82 14.98
CA LEU A 271 -3.74 -13.18 13.76
C LEU A 271 -5.24 -13.45 13.59
N GLY A 272 -5.71 -14.65 13.93
CA GLY A 272 -7.15 -14.98 13.90
C GLY A 272 -7.97 -14.18 14.92
N GLU A 273 -7.40 -13.78 16.05
CA GLU A 273 -8.06 -12.86 17.01
C GLU A 273 -7.95 -11.40 16.57
N LEU A 274 -6.84 -11.02 15.94
CA LEU A 274 -6.62 -9.67 15.40
C LEU A 274 -7.55 -9.39 14.21
N SER A 275 -7.77 -10.36 13.32
CA SER A 275 -8.64 -10.22 12.14
C SER A 275 -10.13 -10.02 12.47
N LYS A 276 -10.55 -10.26 13.72
CA LYS A 276 -11.92 -10.01 14.17
C LYS A 276 -12.18 -8.53 14.48
N LEU A 277 -11.13 -7.71 14.55
CA LEU A 277 -11.26 -6.26 14.72
C LEU A 277 -11.68 -5.60 13.43
N HIS A 278 -12.74 -4.79 13.51
CA HIS A 278 -13.12 -3.88 12.45
C HIS A 278 -12.40 -2.55 12.69
N LEU A 279 -11.51 -2.18 11.77
CA LEU A 279 -11.03 -0.81 11.65
C LEU A 279 -12.00 0.00 10.78
N SER A 280 -12.00 1.33 10.90
CA SER A 280 -12.76 2.24 10.03
C SER A 280 -11.84 3.28 9.40
N GLY A 281 -12.23 3.84 8.23
CA GLY A 281 -11.45 4.85 7.50
C GLY A 281 -10.30 4.26 6.65
N ASP A 282 -9.32 5.08 6.27
CA ASP A 282 -8.19 4.68 5.41
C ASP A 282 -7.33 3.53 6.00
N SER A 283 -7.35 3.38 7.32
CA SER A 283 -6.76 2.26 8.05
C SER A 283 -7.49 0.93 7.81
N HIS A 284 -8.78 0.96 7.43
CA HIS A 284 -9.57 -0.23 7.09
C HIS A 284 -9.13 -0.86 5.77
N ASP A 285 -9.06 -0.08 4.69
CA ASP A 285 -8.74 -0.60 3.36
C ASP A 285 -7.33 -1.18 3.31
N ARG A 286 -6.36 -0.52 3.96
CA ARG A 286 -4.98 -1.02 4.10
C ARG A 286 -4.90 -2.25 4.99
N TRP A 287 -5.64 -2.27 6.09
CA TRP A 287 -5.69 -3.43 6.99
C TRP A 287 -6.31 -4.67 6.34
N MET A 288 -7.38 -4.50 5.55
CA MET A 288 -8.03 -5.59 4.83
C MET A 288 -7.09 -6.24 3.81
N GLN A 289 -6.18 -5.46 3.21
CA GLN A 289 -5.16 -5.96 2.31
C GLN A 289 -4.04 -6.69 3.08
N ASP A 290 -3.52 -6.09 4.16
CA ASP A 290 -2.39 -6.65 4.92
C ASP A 290 -2.79 -7.93 5.71
N ILE A 291 -4.03 -8.02 6.22
CA ILE A 291 -4.46 -9.14 7.08
C ILE A 291 -4.65 -10.45 6.32
N GLU A 292 -5.10 -10.41 5.05
CA GLU A 292 -5.28 -11.61 4.23
C GLU A 292 -3.91 -12.25 3.93
N SER A 293 -2.94 -11.46 3.49
CA SER A 293 -1.57 -11.91 3.23
C SER A 293 -0.86 -12.41 4.50
N LEU A 294 -1.04 -11.74 5.65
CA LEU A 294 -0.54 -12.22 6.94
C LEU A 294 -1.14 -13.57 7.34
N GLN A 295 -2.45 -13.76 7.14
CA GLN A 295 -3.13 -15.01 7.46
C GLN A 295 -2.67 -16.17 6.56
N GLU A 296 -2.52 -15.93 5.26
CA GLU A 296 -2.02 -16.92 4.32
C GLU A 296 -0.58 -17.34 4.67
N ALA A 297 0.32 -16.37 4.86
CA ALA A 297 1.71 -16.62 5.23
C ALA A 297 1.82 -17.36 6.57
N SER A 298 0.99 -17.02 7.56
CA SER A 298 0.98 -17.71 8.86
C SER A 298 0.52 -19.15 8.77
N SER A 299 -0.48 -19.41 7.92
CA SER A 299 -1.01 -20.75 7.68
C SER A 299 0.04 -21.62 7.00
N SER A 300 0.75 -21.09 6.00
CA SER A 300 1.87 -21.76 5.33
C SER A 300 2.97 -22.17 6.32
N LEU A 301 3.39 -21.24 7.19
CA LEU A 301 4.35 -21.52 8.26
C LEU A 301 3.90 -22.64 9.19
N SER A 302 2.65 -22.58 9.65
CA SER A 302 2.09 -23.56 10.59
C SER A 302 1.86 -24.96 10.01
N ASN A 303 1.95 -25.13 8.68
CA ASN A 303 1.75 -26.41 8.00
C ASN A 303 3.05 -27.11 7.56
N THR A 304 4.20 -26.46 7.75
CA THR A 304 5.52 -27.01 7.36
C THR A 304 5.92 -28.25 8.17
N GLU A 305 6.59 -29.21 7.54
CA GLU A 305 6.94 -30.51 8.18
C GLU A 305 8.36 -30.54 8.74
N ASP A 306 9.22 -29.62 8.29
CA ASP A 306 10.63 -29.54 8.63
C ASP A 306 11.10 -28.08 8.69
N ILE A 307 12.28 -27.87 9.27
CA ILE A 307 12.82 -26.53 9.52
C ILE A 307 13.26 -25.81 8.24
N GLU A 308 13.65 -26.57 7.20
CA GLU A 308 14.12 -26.00 5.94
C GLU A 308 12.96 -25.37 5.18
N LYS A 309 11.85 -26.11 5.04
CA LYS A 309 10.59 -25.56 4.50
C LYS A 309 10.04 -24.43 5.35
N MET A 310 10.18 -24.50 6.68
CA MET A 310 9.72 -23.42 7.55
C MET A 310 10.53 -22.13 7.33
N ARG A 311 11.82 -22.23 7.01
CA ARG A 311 12.67 -21.07 6.67
C ARG A 311 12.30 -20.43 5.35
N GLU A 312 11.97 -21.23 4.35
CA GLU A 312 11.43 -20.74 3.07
C GLU A 312 10.09 -20.03 3.30
N ALA A 313 9.18 -20.65 4.05
CA ALA A 313 7.87 -20.09 4.39
C ALA A 313 7.95 -18.87 5.33
N PHE A 314 9.07 -18.65 6.03
CA PHE A 314 9.28 -17.48 6.89
C PHE A 314 9.47 -16.19 6.10
N TYR A 315 9.93 -16.25 4.85
CA TYR A 315 10.21 -15.06 4.06
C TYR A 315 8.97 -14.24 3.66
N PRO A 316 7.88 -14.82 3.15
CA PRO A 316 6.63 -14.08 2.95
C PRO A 316 6.16 -13.42 4.26
N MET A 317 6.17 -14.17 5.37
CA MET A 317 5.79 -13.64 6.68
C MET A 317 6.67 -12.47 7.13
N SER A 318 7.99 -12.55 6.93
CA SER A 318 8.90 -11.48 7.33
C SER A 318 8.69 -10.19 6.54
N LYS A 319 8.32 -10.30 5.26
CA LYS A 319 7.90 -9.16 4.44
C LYS A 319 6.61 -8.55 4.93
N GLU A 320 5.57 -9.36 5.12
CA GLU A 320 4.27 -8.84 5.56
C GLU A 320 4.35 -8.18 6.94
N VAL A 321 5.13 -8.73 7.86
CA VAL A 321 5.34 -8.11 9.18
C VAL A 321 6.14 -6.81 9.08
N GLU A 322 7.13 -6.73 8.18
CA GLU A 322 7.83 -5.47 7.92
C GLU A 322 6.88 -4.40 7.38
N THR A 323 6.08 -4.72 6.36
CA THR A 323 5.05 -3.84 5.78
C THR A 323 4.10 -3.35 6.86
N PHE A 324 3.60 -4.29 7.68
CA PHE A 324 2.73 -3.99 8.80
C PHE A 324 3.38 -3.00 9.79
N VAL A 325 4.61 -3.27 10.25
CA VAL A 325 5.32 -2.40 11.21
C VAL A 325 5.58 -1.01 10.62
N ARG A 326 5.83 -0.89 9.31
CA ARG A 326 5.96 0.42 8.66
C ARG A 326 4.65 1.19 8.63
N HIS A 327 3.53 0.53 8.35
CA HIS A 327 2.21 1.16 8.27
C HIS A 327 1.65 1.55 9.64
N PHE A 328 1.84 0.68 10.63
CA PHE A 328 1.11 0.73 11.89
C PHE A 328 2.01 0.96 13.11
N GLY A 329 3.31 0.64 13.03
CA GLY A 329 4.25 0.77 14.14
C GLY A 329 4.21 -0.41 15.11
N HIS A 330 4.85 -0.24 16.27
CA HIS A 330 4.89 -1.24 17.35
C HIS A 330 5.07 -0.60 18.73
N ASP A 331 4.50 -1.18 19.78
CA ASP A 331 4.55 -0.64 21.15
C ASP A 331 5.53 -1.38 22.09
N PHE A 332 6.50 -2.11 21.54
CA PHE A 332 7.61 -2.64 22.34
C PHE A 332 8.39 -1.53 23.05
N ASP A 333 8.98 -1.85 24.20
CA ASP A 333 9.89 -1.00 24.97
C ASP A 333 11.34 -1.03 24.42
N PHE A 334 11.52 -1.64 23.26
CA PHE A 334 12.77 -1.69 22.51
C PHE A 334 12.49 -1.44 21.03
N PRO A 335 13.46 -0.90 20.28
CA PRO A 335 13.31 -0.71 18.85
C PRO A 335 13.36 -2.05 18.10
N LEU A 336 12.55 -2.20 17.05
CA LEU A 336 12.69 -3.31 16.11
C LEU A 336 13.72 -2.97 15.04
N ARG A 337 14.59 -3.92 14.71
CA ARG A 337 15.67 -3.70 13.73
C ARG A 337 15.44 -4.56 12.51
N ARG A 338 15.48 -3.92 11.34
CA ARG A 338 15.44 -4.59 10.05
C ARG A 338 16.82 -5.11 9.71
N ALA A 339 16.97 -6.42 9.71
CA ALA A 339 18.16 -7.11 9.26
C ALA A 339 18.00 -7.60 7.82
N PHE A 340 19.10 -7.69 7.10
CA PHE A 340 19.16 -8.20 5.73
C PHE A 340 20.32 -9.18 5.57
N CYS A 341 20.07 -10.31 4.91
CA CYS A 341 21.11 -11.26 4.52
C CYS A 341 21.11 -11.40 2.99
N PRO A 342 22.17 -10.97 2.28
CA PRO A 342 22.21 -11.01 0.81
C PRO A 342 22.31 -12.43 0.24
N MET A 343 22.64 -13.43 1.07
CA MET A 343 22.79 -14.82 0.63
C MET A 343 21.51 -15.65 0.80
N ALA A 344 20.58 -15.22 1.64
CA ALA A 344 19.36 -15.98 1.91
C ALA A 344 18.44 -16.05 0.68
N LEU A 345 17.87 -17.23 0.40
CA LEU A 345 16.84 -17.45 -0.63
C LEU A 345 17.20 -16.91 -2.02
N ASP A 346 18.46 -17.05 -2.44
CA ASP A 346 19.05 -16.70 -3.75
C ASP A 346 19.06 -15.20 -4.14
N ASN A 347 18.13 -14.39 -3.60
CA ASN A 347 17.98 -12.96 -3.88
C ASN A 347 18.13 -12.06 -2.64
N GLY A 348 18.50 -12.65 -1.51
CA GLY A 348 18.58 -11.98 -0.22
C GLY A 348 17.22 -11.90 0.47
N ALA A 349 17.24 -11.89 1.80
CA ALA A 349 16.01 -11.87 2.61
C ALA A 349 16.14 -10.93 3.81
N THR A 350 15.01 -10.33 4.19
CA THR A 350 14.92 -9.37 5.29
C THR A 350 14.08 -9.93 6.43
N TRP A 351 14.39 -9.52 7.65
CA TRP A 351 13.58 -9.85 8.83
C TRP A 351 13.66 -8.75 9.88
N LEU A 352 12.69 -8.74 10.80
CA LEU A 352 12.78 -7.92 12.00
C LEU A 352 13.33 -8.73 13.16
N GLN A 353 14.20 -8.12 13.95
CA GLN A 353 14.69 -8.70 15.20
C GLN A 353 14.79 -7.64 16.29
N LYS A 354 14.78 -8.08 17.55
CA LYS A 354 14.92 -7.23 18.73
C LYS A 354 16.37 -6.79 18.95
N GLU A 355 17.29 -7.75 18.94
CA GLU A 355 18.68 -7.52 19.34
C GLU A 355 19.48 -6.85 18.21
N GLU A 356 20.54 -6.11 18.57
CA GLU A 356 21.44 -5.51 17.58
C GLU A 356 22.36 -6.56 16.93
N THR A 357 22.62 -7.66 17.64
CA THR A 357 23.42 -8.75 17.11
C THR A 357 22.58 -9.58 16.15
N ILE A 358 23.02 -9.70 14.89
CA ILE A 358 22.35 -10.49 13.84
C ILE A 358 22.07 -11.92 14.31
N ALA A 359 20.82 -12.34 14.24
CA ALA A 359 20.38 -13.71 14.49
C ALA A 359 19.63 -14.20 13.24
N ASN A 360 20.36 -14.77 12.29
CA ASN A 360 19.84 -15.12 10.98
C ASN A 360 18.85 -16.31 11.04
N PRO A 361 17.55 -16.10 10.76
CA PRO A 361 16.55 -17.18 10.85
C PRO A 361 16.64 -18.17 9.67
N TYR A 362 17.16 -17.74 8.52
CA TYR A 362 17.23 -18.55 7.29
C TYR A 362 18.34 -19.59 7.30
N TYR A 363 19.42 -19.34 8.07
CA TYR A 363 20.58 -20.25 8.12
C TYR A 363 20.86 -20.85 9.50
N GLY A 364 20.18 -20.36 10.55
CA GLY A 364 20.37 -20.86 11.91
C GLY A 364 21.82 -20.80 12.37
N ALA A 365 22.28 -21.81 13.11
CA ALA A 365 23.64 -21.87 13.64
C ALA A 365 24.72 -21.90 12.53
N SER A 366 24.37 -22.36 11.31
CA SER A 366 25.31 -22.46 10.20
C SER A 366 25.86 -21.10 9.76
N MET A 367 25.02 -20.06 9.78
CA MET A 367 25.42 -18.69 9.45
C MET A 367 24.70 -17.66 10.34
N LEU A 368 24.66 -17.92 11.65
CA LEU A 368 23.84 -17.17 12.62
C LEU A 368 24.07 -15.66 12.58
N ARG A 369 25.30 -15.24 12.28
CA ARG A 369 25.71 -13.82 12.25
C ARG A 369 25.81 -13.24 10.84
N CYS A 370 25.38 -13.97 9.82
CA CYS A 370 25.42 -13.48 8.44
C CYS A 370 24.26 -12.51 8.19
N GLY A 371 24.60 -11.27 7.84
CA GLY A 371 23.66 -10.20 7.55
C GLY A 371 24.10 -8.87 8.15
N GLU A 372 23.32 -7.83 7.93
CA GLU A 372 23.54 -6.48 8.46
C GLU A 372 22.21 -5.85 8.89
N ILE A 373 22.28 -4.94 9.88
CA ILE A 373 21.13 -4.11 10.25
C ILE A 373 21.07 -2.94 9.28
N GLN A 374 19.96 -2.79 8.56
CA GLN A 374 19.75 -1.74 7.57
C GLN A 374 18.88 -0.60 8.09
N GLU A 375 17.93 -0.88 8.99
CA GLU A 375 16.98 0.11 9.50
C GLU A 375 16.56 -0.21 10.94
N THR A 376 16.11 0.79 11.68
CA THR A 376 15.63 0.65 13.06
C THR A 376 14.31 1.41 13.19
N TYR A 377 13.29 0.71 13.69
CA TYR A 377 11.97 1.22 13.97
C TYR A 377 11.88 1.49 15.48
N PRO A 378 11.76 2.74 15.93
CA PRO A 378 11.51 3.05 17.33
C PRO A 378 10.06 2.73 17.71
N SER A 379 9.83 2.55 19.02
CA SER A 379 8.49 2.34 19.58
C SER A 379 7.53 3.45 19.15
N THR A 380 6.27 3.12 18.84
CA THR A 380 5.24 4.13 18.54
C THR A 380 5.06 5.10 19.69
N THR A 381 5.34 4.68 20.93
CA THR A 381 5.25 5.55 22.12
C THR A 381 6.39 6.58 22.15
N GLU A 382 7.59 6.22 21.68
CA GLU A 382 8.74 7.11 21.58
C GLU A 382 8.63 8.03 20.35
N ALA A 383 8.12 7.52 19.22
CA ALA A 383 7.90 8.29 17.99
C ALA A 383 6.77 9.34 18.12
N ARG A 384 5.87 9.21 19.10
CA ARG A 384 4.81 10.19 19.42
C ARG A 384 5.31 11.42 20.20
N GLY A 385 6.55 11.42 20.69
CA GLY A 385 7.11 12.48 21.54
C GLY A 385 7.90 13.58 20.82
N GLU A 386 8.12 13.48 19.50
CA GLU A 386 8.93 14.45 18.75
C GLU A 386 8.12 15.11 17.63
N ALA A 387 7.44 16.22 17.94
CA ALA A 387 6.89 17.10 16.92
C ALA A 387 8.05 17.76 16.14
N LYS A 388 8.22 17.45 14.85
CA LYS A 388 9.10 18.22 13.97
C LYS A 388 8.52 19.63 13.85
N SER A 389 9.25 20.65 14.33
CA SER A 389 8.82 22.05 14.27
C SER A 389 8.87 22.58 12.83
N ILE A 390 7.78 22.46 12.08
CA ILE A 390 7.64 23.15 10.80
C ILE A 390 7.20 24.60 11.09
N THR A 391 8.02 25.58 10.70
CA THR A 391 7.68 27.00 10.88
C THR A 391 6.56 27.40 9.94
N LEU A 392 5.40 27.79 10.47
CA LEU A 392 4.27 28.27 9.68
C LEU A 392 4.46 29.73 9.23
N PRO A 393 3.90 30.15 8.08
CA PRO A 393 3.88 31.55 7.66
C PRO A 393 3.20 32.48 8.69
N GLU A 394 3.71 33.70 8.80
CA GLU A 394 3.18 34.74 9.69
C GLU A 394 1.69 35.01 9.39
N GLY A 395 0.83 34.93 10.41
CA GLY A 395 -0.63 35.06 10.28
C GLY A 395 -1.41 33.76 10.07
N LEU A 396 -0.75 32.66 9.68
CA LEU A 396 -1.38 31.32 9.68
C LEU A 396 -1.52 30.77 11.10
N GLU A 397 -0.55 31.09 11.97
CA GLU A 397 -0.56 30.70 13.39
C GLU A 397 -1.86 31.15 14.08
N GLN A 398 -2.27 32.41 13.88
CA GLN A 398 -3.48 32.96 14.49
C GLN A 398 -4.76 32.25 14.00
N LYS A 399 -4.87 32.03 12.69
CA LYS A 399 -6.03 31.32 12.10
C LYS A 399 -6.11 29.87 12.57
N MET A 400 -4.95 29.21 12.73
CA MET A 400 -4.91 27.86 13.27
C MET A 400 -5.32 27.84 14.76
N GLY A 401 -4.90 28.86 15.51
CA GLY A 401 -5.36 29.09 16.88
C GLY A 401 -6.88 29.17 16.97
N ASP A 402 -7.52 29.93 16.08
CA ASP A 402 -8.99 30.05 16.02
C ASP A 402 -9.67 28.70 15.77
N VAL A 403 -9.11 27.88 14.86
CA VAL A 403 -9.62 26.52 14.58
C VAL A 403 -9.49 25.62 15.81
N LEU A 404 -8.32 25.61 16.46
CA LEU A 404 -8.06 24.80 17.65
C LEU A 404 -8.97 25.22 18.81
N GLU A 405 -9.17 26.53 19.02
CA GLU A 405 -10.04 27.05 20.06
C GLU A 405 -11.51 26.64 19.82
N SER A 406 -12.02 26.80 18.59
CA SER A 406 -13.38 26.35 18.26
C SER A 406 -13.55 24.84 18.40
N TYR A 407 -12.51 24.04 18.10
CA TYR A 407 -12.55 22.59 18.32
C TYR A 407 -12.62 22.24 19.80
N LEU A 408 -11.81 22.89 20.65
CA LEU A 408 -11.81 22.63 22.09
C LEU A 408 -13.15 23.04 22.71
N ASN A 409 -13.73 24.15 22.25
CA ASN A 409 -15.08 24.57 22.63
C ASN A 409 -16.15 23.54 22.22
N LEU A 410 -16.05 22.98 21.01
CA LEU A 410 -16.93 21.92 20.54
C LEU A 410 -16.78 20.65 21.39
N GLN A 411 -15.55 20.22 21.65
CA GLN A 411 -15.24 19.06 22.48
C GLN A 411 -15.83 19.20 23.89
N GLU A 412 -15.64 20.36 24.54
CA GLU A 412 -16.19 20.62 25.87
C GLU A 412 -17.73 20.68 25.85
N ALA A 413 -18.32 21.24 24.80
CA ALA A 413 -19.78 21.28 24.63
C ALA A 413 -20.38 19.88 24.44
N LEU A 414 -19.73 19.02 23.65
CA LEU A 414 -20.10 17.61 23.49
C LEU A 414 -19.94 16.83 24.80
N ALA A 415 -18.87 17.08 25.55
CA ALA A 415 -18.65 16.45 26.85
C ALA A 415 -19.69 16.89 27.91
N SER A 416 -20.21 18.11 27.80
CA SER A 416 -21.23 18.66 28.69
C SER A 416 -22.69 18.47 28.20
N ASP A 417 -22.92 17.63 27.19
CA ASP A 417 -24.23 17.36 26.59
C ASP A 417 -24.96 18.63 26.08
N SER A 418 -24.22 19.69 25.74
CA SER A 418 -24.80 20.98 25.37
C SER A 418 -24.88 21.15 23.86
N PHE A 419 -25.99 20.71 23.25
CA PHE A 419 -26.19 20.79 21.80
C PHE A 419 -26.10 22.23 21.25
N GLU A 420 -26.71 23.22 21.90
CA GLU A 420 -26.65 24.62 21.43
C GLU A 420 -25.20 25.17 21.38
N LYS A 421 -24.40 24.87 22.40
CA LYS A 421 -22.99 25.26 22.43
C LYS A 421 -22.16 24.48 21.41
N ALA A 422 -22.43 23.18 21.29
CA ALA A 422 -21.72 22.30 20.36
C ALA A 422 -22.01 22.74 18.92
N LYS A 423 -23.27 23.03 18.58
CA LYS A 423 -23.67 23.55 17.28
C LYS A 423 -22.98 24.87 16.95
N LYS A 424 -23.01 25.82 17.88
CA LYS A 424 -22.34 27.11 17.70
C LYS A 424 -20.83 26.92 17.44
N ALA A 425 -20.16 26.09 18.24
CA ALA A 425 -18.74 25.83 18.09
C ALA A 425 -18.41 25.08 16.79
N ALA A 426 -19.25 24.14 16.36
CA ALA A 426 -19.12 23.43 15.09
C ALA A 426 -19.25 24.37 13.88
N ASP A 427 -20.22 25.28 13.90
CA ASP A 427 -20.43 26.26 12.84
C ASP A 427 -19.27 27.28 12.76
N GLU A 428 -18.75 27.71 13.92
CA GLU A 428 -17.55 28.56 14.00
C GLU A 428 -16.31 27.81 13.48
N LEU A 429 -16.12 26.56 13.87
CA LEU A 429 -15.02 25.71 13.42
C LEU A 429 -15.05 25.51 11.91
N ALA A 430 -16.20 25.15 11.33
CA ALA A 430 -16.34 24.96 9.88
C ALA A 430 -16.00 26.25 9.12
N LYS A 431 -16.48 27.40 9.61
CA LYS A 431 -16.15 28.71 9.06
C LYS A 431 -14.64 29.02 9.12
N PHE A 432 -13.98 28.73 10.25
CA PHE A 432 -12.55 28.97 10.40
C PHE A 432 -11.71 28.00 9.53
N ALA A 433 -12.10 26.73 9.48
CA ALA A 433 -11.48 25.73 8.62
C ALA A 433 -11.55 26.14 7.15
N ASP A 434 -12.72 26.62 6.67
CA ASP A 434 -12.88 27.12 5.30
C ASP A 434 -12.00 28.34 4.98
N ALA A 435 -11.76 29.19 5.98
CA ALA A 435 -10.96 30.42 5.86
C ALA A 435 -9.44 30.20 5.95
N LEU A 436 -9.00 28.95 6.18
CA LEU A 436 -7.58 28.59 6.15
C LEU A 436 -7.04 28.69 4.72
N PRO A 437 -5.90 29.38 4.52
CA PRO A 437 -5.27 29.54 3.21
C PRO A 437 -4.56 28.25 2.76
N GLU A 438 -4.08 28.25 1.51
CA GLU A 438 -3.11 27.25 1.05
C GLU A 438 -1.84 27.28 1.91
N GLY A 439 -1.22 26.11 2.07
CA GLY A 439 -0.17 25.85 3.06
C GLY A 439 1.15 26.58 2.86
N PRO A 440 2.19 26.19 3.62
CA PRO A 440 3.52 26.79 3.55
C PRO A 440 4.10 26.80 2.13
N SER A 441 5.11 27.64 1.89
CA SER A 441 5.78 27.71 0.59
C SER A 441 6.62 26.46 0.25
N ASP A 442 6.98 25.68 1.27
CA ASP A 442 7.67 24.40 1.08
C ASP A 442 6.73 23.38 0.42
N TRP A 443 7.17 22.74 -0.65
CA TRP A 443 6.30 21.93 -1.49
C TRP A 443 5.76 20.68 -0.77
N GLU A 444 6.56 20.08 0.13
CA GLU A 444 6.20 18.86 0.85
C GLU A 444 5.25 19.18 2.01
N ALA A 445 5.53 20.23 2.77
CA ALA A 445 4.62 20.77 3.76
C ALA A 445 3.32 21.29 3.12
N LYS A 446 3.38 21.86 1.91
CA LYS A 446 2.20 22.33 1.17
C LYS A 446 1.29 21.19 0.73
N LYS A 447 1.86 20.10 0.19
CA LYS A 447 1.09 18.91 -0.19
C LYS A 447 0.36 18.34 1.01
N LYS A 448 1.10 18.11 2.10
CA LYS A 448 0.57 17.53 3.33
C LYS A 448 -0.47 18.42 4.01
N TRP A 449 -0.21 19.72 4.06
CA TRP A 449 -1.19 20.72 4.50
C TRP A 449 -2.48 20.68 3.69
N ASN A 450 -2.38 20.60 2.35
CA ASN A 450 -3.56 20.60 1.50
C ASN A 450 -4.38 19.31 1.69
N ASP A 451 -3.72 18.15 1.83
CA ASP A 451 -4.38 16.88 2.08
C ASP A 451 -5.11 16.90 3.44
N ASP A 452 -4.43 17.32 4.51
CA ASP A 452 -5.01 17.45 5.86
C ASP A 452 -6.16 18.49 5.88
N LEU A 453 -6.02 19.58 5.12
CA LEU A 453 -7.01 20.65 5.05
C LEU A 453 -8.29 20.21 4.33
N ILE A 454 -8.19 19.37 3.30
CA ILE A 454 -9.36 18.82 2.60
C ILE A 454 -10.22 18.01 3.58
N GLU A 455 -9.60 17.12 4.36
CA GLU A 455 -10.32 16.30 5.34
C GLU A 455 -10.81 17.12 6.54
N LEU A 456 -10.06 18.11 7.02
CA LEU A 456 -10.54 19.05 8.05
C LEU A 456 -11.79 19.81 7.58
N LYS A 457 -11.79 20.39 6.37
CA LYS A 457 -12.95 21.11 5.83
C LYS A 457 -14.16 20.20 5.67
N LYS A 458 -13.95 19.02 5.11
CA LYS A 458 -15.01 18.01 4.94
C LYS A 458 -15.60 17.53 6.26
N SER A 459 -14.76 17.19 7.25
CA SER A 459 -15.20 16.70 8.55
C SER A 459 -15.87 17.80 9.37
N SER A 460 -15.31 19.01 9.39
CA SER A 460 -15.91 20.18 10.03
C SER A 460 -17.29 20.53 9.48
N GLY A 461 -17.46 20.50 8.16
CA GLY A 461 -18.75 20.69 7.50
C GLY A 461 -19.79 19.65 7.94
N LYS A 462 -19.43 18.36 7.97
CA LYS A 462 -20.34 17.29 8.45
C LYS A 462 -20.78 17.48 9.89
N VAL A 463 -19.86 17.88 10.77
CA VAL A 463 -20.19 18.16 12.19
C VAL A 463 -21.10 19.39 12.29
N SER A 464 -20.84 20.44 11.50
CA SER A 464 -21.69 21.63 11.40
C SER A 464 -23.04 21.33 10.75
N GLU A 465 -23.20 20.31 9.92
CA GLU A 465 -24.50 19.91 9.35
C GLU A 465 -25.36 19.11 10.33
N ALA A 466 -24.77 18.49 11.36
CA ALA A 466 -25.50 17.67 12.32
C ALA A 466 -26.56 18.50 13.08
N GLU A 467 -27.79 18.00 13.10
CA GLU A 467 -28.94 18.62 13.79
C GLU A 467 -29.23 17.99 15.16
N GLU A 468 -28.50 16.94 15.54
CA GLU A 468 -28.68 16.20 16.79
C GLU A 468 -27.32 15.89 17.42
N ILE A 469 -27.25 15.86 18.76
CA ILE A 469 -25.98 15.68 19.49
C ILE A 469 -25.41 14.27 19.28
N GLU A 470 -26.27 13.25 19.15
CA GLU A 470 -25.87 11.87 18.88
C GLU A 470 -25.18 11.75 17.51
N LYS A 471 -25.79 12.34 16.47
CA LYS A 471 -25.17 12.41 15.14
C LYS A 471 -23.88 13.20 15.16
N MET A 472 -23.86 14.33 15.89
CA MET A 472 -22.67 15.16 16.01
C MET A 472 -21.50 14.38 16.63
N ARG A 473 -21.75 13.49 17.59
CA ARG A 473 -20.73 12.61 18.19
C ARG A 473 -20.20 11.55 17.25
N GLU A 474 -21.08 10.98 16.42
CA GLU A 474 -20.70 10.00 15.40
C GLU A 474 -19.75 10.64 14.38
N VAL A 475 -20.07 11.84 13.90
CA VAL A 475 -19.24 12.56 12.92
C VAL A 475 -18.10 13.38 13.54
N PHE A 476 -18.01 13.46 14.87
CA PHE A 476 -16.92 14.13 15.59
C PHE A 476 -15.59 13.37 15.47
N TYR A 477 -15.62 12.04 15.36
CA TYR A 477 -14.40 11.23 15.29
C TYR A 477 -13.50 11.58 14.08
N PRO A 478 -14.00 11.62 12.83
CA PRO A 478 -13.18 12.05 11.70
C PRO A 478 -12.58 13.46 11.85
N LEU A 479 -13.32 14.38 12.47
CA LEU A 479 -12.83 15.73 12.76
C LEU A 479 -11.68 15.70 13.78
N SER A 480 -11.85 14.89 14.82
CA SER A 480 -10.86 14.68 15.86
C SER A 480 -9.54 14.14 15.33
N GLU A 481 -9.59 13.12 14.47
CA GLU A 481 -8.43 12.54 13.80
C GLU A 481 -7.73 13.55 12.88
N SER A 482 -8.51 14.31 12.10
CA SER A 482 -7.97 15.34 11.20
C SER A 482 -7.19 16.41 11.96
N LEU A 483 -7.69 16.83 13.13
CA LEU A 483 -7.04 17.86 13.93
C LEU A 483 -5.84 17.34 14.72
N ASP A 484 -5.88 16.10 15.24
CA ASP A 484 -4.71 15.46 15.83
C ASP A 484 -3.58 15.31 14.79
N ALA A 485 -3.90 14.92 13.55
CA ALA A 485 -2.92 14.87 12.46
C ALA A 485 -2.26 16.24 12.22
N LEU A 486 -3.05 17.32 12.15
CA LEU A 486 -2.51 18.68 12.02
C LEU A 486 -1.61 19.08 13.18
N VAL A 487 -2.03 18.82 14.43
CA VAL A 487 -1.23 19.13 15.62
C VAL A 487 0.07 18.32 15.64
N ARG A 488 0.08 17.08 15.13
CA ARG A 488 1.29 16.26 15.01
C ARG A 488 2.25 16.80 13.95
N HIS A 489 1.72 17.21 12.81
CA HIS A 489 2.53 17.67 11.68
C HIS A 489 3.12 19.07 11.90
N PHE A 490 2.38 19.95 12.57
CA PHE A 490 2.72 21.38 12.68
C PHE A 490 2.91 21.86 14.12
N GLY A 491 2.67 20.99 15.11
CA GLY A 491 2.74 21.31 16.53
C GLY A 491 1.49 22.00 17.07
N ASN A 492 1.40 22.13 18.39
CA ASN A 492 0.31 22.85 19.04
C ASN A 492 0.55 24.37 18.95
N ILE A 493 -0.15 25.01 18.04
CA ILE A 493 -0.08 26.47 17.79
C ILE A 493 -1.14 27.23 18.61
N GLY A 494 -1.95 26.50 19.42
CA GLY A 494 -2.86 27.09 20.37
C GLY A 494 -2.13 27.74 21.54
N SER A 495 -2.82 28.62 22.27
CA SER A 495 -2.29 29.36 23.43
C SER A 495 -2.18 28.52 24.70
N VAL A 496 -2.68 27.29 24.70
CA VAL A 496 -2.71 26.38 25.86
C VAL A 496 -2.18 25.00 25.49
N PRO A 497 -1.57 24.26 26.43
CA PRO A 497 -1.21 22.86 26.21
C PRO A 497 -2.44 22.04 25.85
N ILE A 498 -2.30 21.15 24.86
CA ILE A 498 -3.36 20.26 24.41
C ILE A 498 -2.95 18.83 24.74
N ARG A 499 -3.89 18.02 25.19
CA ARG A 499 -3.69 16.62 25.55
C ARG A 499 -4.48 15.73 24.61
N LEU A 500 -3.82 14.68 24.13
CA LEU A 500 -4.48 13.61 23.40
C LEU A 500 -5.08 12.64 24.41
N ALA A 501 -6.41 12.54 24.43
CA ALA A 501 -7.17 11.62 25.26
C ALA A 501 -7.73 10.48 24.41
N PHE A 502 -7.95 9.32 25.03
CA PHE A 502 -8.46 8.13 24.37
C PHE A 502 -9.57 7.46 25.21
N CYS A 503 -10.63 7.00 24.57
CA CYS A 503 -11.68 6.21 25.21
C CYS A 503 -11.80 4.87 24.46
N PRO A 504 -11.51 3.72 25.10
CA PRO A 504 -11.55 2.42 24.43
C PRO A 504 -12.96 1.97 24.01
N MET A 505 -14.00 2.45 24.70
CA MET A 505 -15.37 2.01 24.44
C MET A 505 -16.07 2.76 23.31
N ALA A 506 -15.57 3.94 22.92
CA ALA A 506 -16.22 4.78 21.92
C ALA A 506 -16.24 4.10 20.54
N LEU A 507 -17.36 4.21 19.83
CA LEU A 507 -17.52 3.80 18.41
C LEU A 507 -17.10 2.35 18.09
N ASP A 508 -17.31 1.41 19.03
CA ASP A 508 -17.03 -0.03 18.84
C ASP A 508 -15.57 -0.37 18.44
N GLY A 509 -14.61 0.47 18.84
CA GLY A 509 -13.16 0.25 18.58
C GLY A 509 -12.22 1.27 19.22
N GLY A 510 -12.76 2.18 20.01
CA GLY A 510 -12.06 3.27 20.69
C GLY A 510 -11.88 4.51 19.82
N ALA A 511 -11.82 5.68 20.46
CA ALA A 511 -11.69 6.96 19.77
C ALA A 511 -10.80 7.95 20.53
N TYR A 512 -10.03 8.74 19.78
CA TYR A 512 -9.15 9.78 20.31
C TYR A 512 -9.77 11.17 20.21
N TRP A 513 -9.44 12.04 21.17
CA TRP A 513 -9.75 13.46 21.07
C TRP A 513 -8.70 14.34 21.70
N LEU A 514 -8.67 15.60 21.26
CA LEU A 514 -7.84 16.63 21.86
C LEU A 514 -8.63 17.39 22.93
N GLN A 515 -8.00 17.67 24.07
CA GLN A 515 -8.59 18.49 25.13
C GLN A 515 -7.53 19.35 25.82
N SER A 516 -7.91 20.53 26.32
CA SER A 516 -7.00 21.41 27.06
C SER A 516 -6.88 21.06 28.55
N GLY A 517 -7.91 20.42 29.12
CA GLY A 517 -7.95 20.05 30.54
C GLY A 517 -7.11 18.82 30.89
N GLU A 518 -6.58 18.78 32.11
CA GLU A 518 -5.89 17.60 32.67
C GLU A 518 -6.85 16.46 33.00
N THR A 519 -8.10 16.80 33.34
CA THR A 519 -9.11 15.79 33.65
C THR A 519 -9.86 15.40 32.40
N ILE A 520 -10.03 14.09 32.16
CA ILE A 520 -10.78 13.53 31.03
C ILE A 520 -12.18 14.15 30.95
N ALA A 521 -12.54 14.65 29.77
CA ALA A 521 -13.86 15.14 29.42
C ALA A 521 -14.31 14.46 28.12
N ASN A 522 -14.97 13.31 28.22
CA ASN A 522 -15.29 12.45 27.10
C ASN A 522 -16.40 13.06 26.20
N PRO A 523 -16.11 13.46 24.94
CA PRO A 523 -17.10 14.07 24.07
C PRO A 523 -18.09 13.07 23.47
N TYR A 524 -17.73 11.79 23.37
CA TYR A 524 -18.53 10.74 22.73
C TYR A 524 -19.70 10.28 23.60
N TYR A 525 -19.53 10.28 24.93
CA TYR A 525 -20.55 9.82 25.86
C TYR A 525 -21.14 10.92 26.74
N GLY A 526 -20.60 12.14 26.68
CA GLY A 526 -21.08 13.27 27.47
C GLY A 526 -21.06 13.02 28.97
N ALA A 527 -22.07 13.53 29.68
CA ALA A 527 -22.18 13.38 31.13
C ALA A 527 -22.34 11.92 31.58
N SER A 528 -22.83 11.04 30.71
CA SER A 528 -23.04 9.62 31.02
C SER A 528 -21.74 8.90 31.34
N MET A 529 -20.64 9.26 30.67
CA MET A 529 -19.31 8.70 30.93
C MET A 529 -18.21 9.78 30.83
N LEU A 530 -18.45 10.95 31.42
CA LEU A 530 -17.60 12.13 31.27
C LEU A 530 -16.11 11.89 31.57
N ARG A 531 -15.81 11.03 32.55
CA ARG A 531 -14.45 10.73 33.00
C ARG A 531 -13.88 9.43 32.41
N CYS A 532 -14.58 8.79 31.49
CA CYS A 532 -14.14 7.55 30.86
C CYS A 532 -13.10 7.84 29.78
N GLY A 533 -11.89 7.31 29.95
CA GLY A 533 -10.77 7.48 29.05
C GLY A 533 -9.46 7.71 29.79
N GLU A 534 -8.38 7.91 29.04
CA GLU A 534 -7.04 8.17 29.57
C GLU A 534 -6.26 9.14 28.68
N ILE A 535 -5.36 9.92 29.29
CA ILE A 535 -4.46 10.84 28.57
C ILE A 535 -3.28 10.04 28.03
N LYS A 536 -3.02 10.18 26.73
CA LYS A 536 -1.97 9.46 26.00
C LYS A 536 -0.75 10.32 25.70
N ALA A 537 -0.95 11.59 25.38
CA ALA A 537 0.13 12.51 25.08
C ALA A 537 -0.24 13.92 25.51
N THR A 538 0.78 14.76 25.70
CA THR A 538 0.61 16.20 25.92
C THR A 538 1.47 16.93 24.89
N TYR A 539 0.86 17.87 24.17
CA TYR A 539 1.48 18.75 23.20
C TYR A 539 1.58 20.14 23.81
N GLU A 540 2.80 20.55 24.13
CA GLU A 540 3.08 21.90 24.66
C GLU A 540 2.83 22.98 23.61
N SER A 541 2.38 24.15 24.06
CA SER A 541 2.11 25.29 23.17
C SER A 541 3.41 25.85 22.59
N LEU A 542 3.47 25.99 21.28
CA LEU A 542 4.59 26.64 20.57
C LEU A 542 4.55 28.18 20.65
N VAL A 543 3.45 28.74 21.15
CA VAL A 543 3.24 30.20 21.27
C VAL A 543 3.59 30.69 22.68
N ALA A 544 3.48 29.82 23.70
CA ALA A 544 3.75 30.17 25.10
C ALA A 544 5.21 30.57 25.39
N ASP A 545 6.17 30.13 24.56
CA ASP A 545 7.60 30.45 24.70
C ASP A 545 8.02 31.77 24.02
N LYS A 546 7.09 32.54 23.43
CA LYS A 546 7.37 33.81 22.73
C LYS A 546 7.14 35.08 23.59
N GLU A 547 6.81 34.96 24.88
CA GLU A 547 6.65 36.12 25.80
C GLU A 547 7.87 36.44 26.67
#